data_AF-A0A497A6G4-F1
#
_entry.id   AF-A0A497A6G4-F1
#
_cell.length_a   1.000
_cell.length_b   1.000
_cell.length_c   1.000
_cell.angle_alpha   90.00
_cell.angle_beta   90.00
_cell.angle_gamma   90.00
#
_symmetry.space_group_name_H-M   'P 1'
#
loop_
_entity.id
_entity.type
_entity.pdbx_description
1 polymer ?
#
loop_
_entity_poly.entity_id
_entity_poly.type
_entity_poly.pdbx_seq_one_letter_code
_entity_poly.pdbx_strand_id
1 'polypeptide(L)'
;DFEILPGEHVLVVDDILTTGSSVRETISAIDKLGGIVIGVGVLVNRSERNLDFDLPFFSCLRAPTTVYTPEQCPLCVAKVPLVKPGTPG
;
A
#
# COMPACT_ATOMS: atom_id res chain seq x y z
N ASP A 1 -22.80 6.92 8.89
CA ASP A 1 -21.56 6.39 9.47
C ASP A 1 -21.40 4.92 9.14
N PHE A 2 -20.16 4.43 9.17
CA PHE A 2 -19.84 3.02 8.94
C PHE A 2 -19.45 2.38 10.28
N GLU A 3 -19.85 1.14 10.49
CA GLU A 3 -19.56 0.35 11.67
C GLU A 3 -18.98 -1.01 11.27
N ILE A 4 -18.16 -1.59 12.15
CA ILE A 4 -17.70 -2.97 12.06
C ILE A 4 -18.15 -3.64 13.36
N LEU A 5 -18.96 -4.68 13.23
CA LEU A 5 -19.45 -5.43 14.38
C LEU A 5 -18.42 -6.50 14.79
N PRO A 6 -18.29 -6.80 16.09
CA PRO A 6 -17.40 -7.87 16.56
C PRO A 6 -17.71 -9.21 15.86
N GLY A 7 -16.67 -9.85 15.32
CA GLY A 7 -16.76 -11.10 14.59
C GLY A 7 -17.03 -10.96 13.09
N GLU A 8 -17.25 -9.76 12.56
CA GLU A 8 -17.41 -9.57 11.11
C GLU A 8 -16.11 -9.87 10.35
N HIS A 9 -16.24 -10.63 9.27
CA HIS A 9 -15.12 -10.97 8.40
C HIS A 9 -14.89 -9.86 7.37
N VAL A 10 -13.68 -9.32 7.33
CA VAL A 10 -13.33 -8.17 6.48
C VAL A 10 -12.19 -8.52 5.53
N LEU A 11 -12.37 -8.20 4.25
CA LEU A 11 -11.30 -8.22 3.26
C LEU A 11 -10.82 -6.78 3.03
N VAL A 12 -9.55 -6.49 3.31
CA VAL A 12 -8.98 -5.16 3.06
C VAL A 12 -8.55 -5.08 1.61
N VAL A 13 -9.00 -4.05 0.89
CA VAL A 13 -8.66 -3.82 -0.52
C VAL A 13 -8.09 -2.43 -0.71
N ASP A 14 -6.98 -2.33 -1.45
CA ASP A 14 -6.32 -1.06 -1.79
C ASP A 14 -5.94 -1.01 -3.29
N ASP A 15 -5.75 0.19 -3.84
CA ASP A 15 -5.42 0.34 -5.26
C ASP A 15 -3.93 0.04 -5.52
N ILE A 16 -3.03 0.72 -4.81
CA ILE A 16 -1.58 0.63 -4.99
C ILE A 16 -0.88 0.37 -3.66
N LEU A 17 -0.23 -0.79 -3.56
CA LEU A 17 0.61 -1.11 -2.43
C LEU A 17 2.03 -0.60 -2.62
N THR A 18 2.51 0.19 -1.66
CA THR A 18 3.91 0.64 -1.58
C THR A 18 4.61 0.06 -0.35
N THR A 19 4.60 0.77 0.78
CA THR A 19 5.19 0.32 2.05
C THR A 19 4.27 -0.61 2.83
N GLY A 20 2.97 -0.54 2.55
CA GLY A 20 1.92 -1.25 3.28
C GLY A 20 1.53 -0.65 4.63
N SER A 21 1.99 0.57 4.97
CA SER A 21 1.62 1.22 6.24
C SER A 21 0.11 1.40 6.37
N SER A 22 -0.52 1.96 5.34
CA SER A 22 -1.97 2.21 5.33
C SER A 22 -2.78 0.93 5.53
N VAL A 23 -2.43 -0.16 4.85
CA VAL A 23 -3.05 -1.48 5.05
C VAL A 23 -2.91 -1.96 6.49
N ARG A 24 -1.73 -1.83 7.12
CA ARG A 24 -1.52 -2.23 8.53
C ARG A 24 -2.33 -1.37 9.50
N GLU A 25 -2.41 -0.06 9.25
CA GLU A 25 -3.23 0.85 10.04
C GLU A 25 -4.71 0.49 9.94
N THR A 26 -5.19 0.15 8.73
CA THR A 26 -6.55 -0.35 8.51
C THR A 26 -6.81 -1.67 9.24
N ILE A 27 -5.90 -2.64 9.14
CA ILE A 27 -6.00 -3.92 9.88
C ILE A 27 -6.10 -3.65 11.39
N SER A 28 -5.24 -2.79 11.93
CA SER A 28 -5.27 -2.44 13.35
C SER A 28 -6.56 -1.74 13.77
N ALA A 29 -7.13 -0.89 12.91
CA ALA A 29 -8.41 -0.24 13.18
C ALA A 29 -9.57 -1.25 13.22
N ILE A 30 -9.58 -2.22 12.30
CA ILE A 30 -10.59 -3.29 12.25
C ILE A 30 -10.49 -4.19 13.50
N ASP A 31 -9.27 -4.61 13.86
CA ASP A 31 -9.01 -5.45 15.03
C ASP A 31 -9.47 -4.79 16.34
N LYS A 32 -9.25 -3.48 16.49
CA LYS A 32 -9.75 -2.70 17.64
C LYS A 32 -11.28 -2.69 17.78
N LEU A 33 -12.01 -2.91 16.69
CA LEU A 33 -13.47 -3.01 16.68
C LEU A 33 -13.96 -4.46 16.85
N GLY A 34 -13.04 -5.43 16.96
CA GLY A 34 -13.34 -6.86 17.04
C GLY A 34 -13.65 -7.50 15.69
N GLY A 35 -13.39 -6.81 14.58
CA GLY A 35 -13.50 -7.39 13.24
C GLY A 35 -12.34 -8.36 12.97
N ILE A 36 -12.58 -9.33 12.09
CA ILE A 36 -11.62 -10.37 11.73
C ILE A 36 -11.18 -10.12 10.28
N VAL A 37 -9.94 -9.66 10.09
CA VAL A 37 -9.40 -9.51 8.75
C VAL A 37 -9.04 -10.89 8.19
N ILE A 38 -9.62 -11.24 7.04
CA ILE A 38 -9.44 -12.56 6.41
C ILE A 38 -8.41 -12.56 5.28
N GLY A 39 -7.95 -11.39 4.85
CA GLY A 39 -6.99 -11.24 3.76
C GLY A 39 -6.80 -9.79 3.34
N VAL A 40 -5.86 -9.60 2.43
CA VAL A 40 -5.54 -8.32 1.79
C VAL A 40 -5.49 -8.52 0.28
N GLY A 41 -6.17 -7.65 -0.48
CA GLY A 41 -6.12 -7.62 -1.94
C GLY A 41 -5.68 -6.26 -2.46
N VAL A 42 -4.79 -6.21 -3.44
CA VAL A 42 -4.43 -4.95 -4.10
C VAL A 42 -4.43 -5.06 -5.62
N LEU A 43 -4.73 -3.97 -6.32
CA LEU A 43 -4.67 -3.98 -7.78
C LEU A 43 -3.21 -4.02 -8.26
N VAL A 44 -2.37 -3.12 -7.73
CA VAL A 44 -0.94 -3.02 -8.11
C VAL A 44 -0.04 -3.06 -6.89
N ASN A 45 0.85 -4.05 -6.84
CA ASN A 45 1.90 -4.13 -5.83
C ASN A 45 3.21 -3.55 -6.35
N ARG A 46 3.63 -2.41 -5.80
CA ARG A 46 4.91 -1.73 -6.09
C ARG A 46 5.97 -1.92 -5.01
N SER A 47 5.72 -2.73 -3.99
CA SER A 47 6.69 -2.95 -2.92
C SER A 47 7.97 -3.60 -3.48
N GLU A 48 9.14 -3.08 -3.09
CA GLU A 48 10.44 -3.63 -3.51
C GLU A 48 10.64 -5.06 -2.99
N ARG A 49 10.18 -5.29 -1.75
CA ARG A 49 10.23 -6.58 -1.07
C ARG A 49 8.83 -7.20 -1.01
N ASN A 50 8.78 -8.50 -0.78
CA ASN A 50 7.52 -9.12 -0.40
C ASN A 50 7.14 -8.64 1.00
N LEU A 51 5.89 -8.19 1.15
CA LEU A 51 5.34 -7.78 2.42
C LEU A 51 4.56 -8.95 3.01
N ASP A 52 4.73 -9.15 4.31
CA ASP A 52 3.97 -10.14 5.07
C ASP A 52 3.00 -9.42 6.02
N PHE A 53 1.74 -9.81 5.93
CA PHE A 53 0.65 -9.30 6.78
C PHE A 53 0.14 -10.38 7.75
N ASP A 54 0.78 -11.55 7.79
CA ASP A 54 0.29 -12.74 8.50
C ASP A 54 -1.12 -13.18 8.04
N LEU A 55 -1.48 -12.82 6.80
CA LEU A 55 -2.79 -13.01 6.19
C LEU A 55 -2.64 -13.39 4.71
N PRO A 56 -3.63 -14.07 4.10
CA PRO A 56 -3.67 -14.25 2.66
C PRO A 56 -3.55 -12.91 1.93
N PHE A 57 -2.54 -12.77 1.08
CA PHE A 57 -2.26 -11.55 0.34
C PHE A 57 -2.31 -11.79 -1.17
N PHE A 58 -3.09 -10.98 -1.88
CA PHE A 58 -3.33 -11.10 -3.32
C PHE A 58 -3.01 -9.78 -4.02
N SER A 59 -2.42 -9.87 -5.21
CA SER A 59 -2.23 -8.72 -6.09
C SER A 59 -2.51 -9.07 -7.54
N CYS A 60 -3.22 -8.22 -8.28
CA CYS A 60 -3.46 -8.45 -9.71
C CYS A 60 -2.20 -8.23 -10.57
N LEU A 61 -1.38 -7.23 -10.21
CA LEU A 61 -0.10 -6.93 -10.86
C LEU A 61 0.99 -6.70 -9.81
N ARG A 62 2.15 -7.35 -9.98
CA ARG A 62 3.36 -7.04 -9.23
C ARG A 62 4.35 -6.29 -10.12
N ALA A 63 4.61 -5.02 -9.78
CA ALA A 63 5.47 -4.10 -10.50
C ALA A 63 6.37 -3.33 -9.51
N PRO A 64 7.39 -3.98 -8.93
CA PRO A 64 8.27 -3.37 -7.93
C PRO A 64 8.94 -2.12 -8.50
N THR A 65 8.94 -1.04 -7.72
CA THR A 65 9.53 0.24 -8.13
C THR A 65 10.80 0.50 -7.33
N THR A 66 11.91 0.78 -8.02
CA THR A 66 13.18 1.13 -7.38
C THR A 66 13.08 2.46 -6.65
N VAL A 67 13.43 2.44 -5.37
CA VAL A 67 13.58 3.61 -4.52
C VAL A 67 15.05 4.01 -4.54
N TYR A 68 15.32 5.24 -4.95
CA TYR A 68 16.66 5.79 -4.98
C TYR A 68 16.87 6.75 -3.81
N THR A 69 18.07 6.73 -3.22
CA THR A 69 18.50 7.90 -2.44
C THR A 69 18.75 9.09 -3.39
N PRO A 70 18.74 10.33 -2.91
CA PRO A 70 19.01 11.49 -3.76
C PRO A 70 20.34 11.38 -4.53
N GLU A 71 21.37 10.78 -3.91
CA GLU A 71 22.71 10.59 -4.49
C GLU A 71 22.74 9.50 -5.57
N GLN A 72 21.82 8.52 -5.49
CA GLN A 72 21.75 7.38 -6.40
C GLN A 72 20.70 7.54 -7.50
N CYS A 73 19.85 8.56 -7.41
CA CYS A 73 18.79 8.79 -8.39
C CYS A 73 19.38 9.26 -9.74
N PRO A 74 19.18 8.50 -10.84
CA PRO A 74 19.78 8.83 -12.13
C PRO A 74 19.31 10.18 -12.67
N LEU A 75 18.06 10.57 -12.38
CA LEU A 75 17.51 11.86 -12.78
C LEU A 75 18.05 13.03 -11.95
N CYS A 76 18.29 12.81 -10.64
CA CYS A 76 18.90 13.81 -9.76
C CYS A 76 20.36 14.06 -10.13
N VAL A 77 21.13 13.00 -10.38
CA VAL A 77 22.53 13.10 -10.84
C VAL A 77 22.59 13.83 -12.19
N ALA A 78 21.67 13.54 -13.10
CA ALA A 78 21.54 14.22 -14.38
C ALA A 78 20.96 15.65 -14.29
N LYS A 79 20.57 16.12 -13.09
CA LYS A 79 19.95 17.43 -12.82
C LYS A 79 18.74 17.72 -13.72
N VAL A 80 17.95 16.69 -14.03
CA VAL A 80 16.72 16.87 -14.82
C VAL A 80 15.76 17.77 -14.02
N PRO A 81 15.23 18.86 -14.61
CA PRO A 81 14.29 19.73 -13.92
C PRO A 81 13.07 18.95 -13.41
N LEU A 82 12.68 19.17 -12.16
CA LEU A 82 11.50 18.55 -11.60
C LEU A 82 10.25 19.11 -12.29
N VAL A 83 9.42 18.21 -12.80
CA VAL A 83 8.10 18.53 -13.31
C VAL A 83 7.11 17.87 -12.37
N LYS A 84 6.18 18.65 -11.80
CA LYS A 84 5.04 18.09 -11.07
C LYS A 84 3.99 17.64 -12.09
N PRO A 85 3.69 16.34 -12.22
CA PRO A 85 2.63 15.89 -13.11
C PRO A 85 1.27 16.26 -12.51
N GLY A 86 0.40 16.88 -13.31
CA GLY A 86 -0.97 17.25 -12.92
C GLY A 86 -1.26 18.74 -13.01
N THR A 87 -2.54 19.08 -12.95
CA THR A 87 -3.05 20.46 -13.05
C THR A 87 -2.72 21.24 -11.76
N PRO A 88 -2.33 22.53 -11.84
CA PRO A 88 -2.31 23.38 -10.65
C PRO A 88 -3.74 23.49 -10.12
N GLY A 89 -3.95 23.02 -8.89
CA GLY A 89 -5.13 23.34 -8.09
C GLY A 89 -4.84 24.53 -7.21
#